data_AF-A0A0P0Y3K3-F1
#
_entry.id   AF-A0A0P0Y3K3-F1
#
_cell.length_a   1.000
_cell.length_b   1.000
_cell.length_c   1.000
_cell.angle_alpha   90.00
_cell.angle_beta   90.00
_cell.angle_gamma   90.00
#
_symmetry.space_group_name_H-M   'P 1'
#
loop_
_entity.id
_entity.type
_entity.pdbx_description
1 polymer ?
#
loop_
_entity_poly.entity_id
_entity_poly.type
_entity_poly.pdbx_seq_one_letter_code
_entity_poly.pdbx_strand_id
1 'polypeptide(L)'
;MGCTISKVFPSFAEKFLKEAKAGNSPELPQDVLMEIFALLEVPDLVRAGSVCSSWRASYISLCKLGGYRQAQTPCLLYTSESAGENVACLYSLAEKRAYKLTMPDPPIRSRYIIGSSHGWIITADERSELHLVNPITGD
;
A
#
# COMPACT_ATOMS: atom_id res chain seq x y z
N MET A 1 32.36 -9.31 -29.49
CA MET A 1 32.11 -10.07 -28.24
C MET A 1 30.66 -9.88 -27.85
N GLY A 2 29.78 -10.84 -28.17
CA GLY A 2 28.39 -10.80 -27.73
C GLY A 2 28.31 -11.32 -26.30
N CYS A 3 28.08 -10.44 -25.33
CA CYS A 3 27.88 -10.82 -23.93
C CYS A 3 26.59 -11.65 -23.82
N THR A 4 26.73 -12.96 -23.60
CA THR A 4 25.62 -13.91 -23.53
C THR A 4 25.00 -13.85 -22.12
N ILE A 5 24.16 -12.85 -21.86
CA ILE A 5 23.41 -12.76 -20.59
C ILE A 5 22.27 -13.81 -20.53
N SER A 6 21.88 -14.38 -21.67
CA SER A 6 20.78 -15.37 -21.74
C SER A 6 21.09 -16.74 -21.10
N LYS A 7 22.36 -17.06 -20.79
CA LYS A 7 22.75 -18.36 -20.20
C LYS A 7 22.87 -18.38 -18.68
N VAL A 8 22.78 -17.23 -18.01
CA VAL A 8 22.95 -17.15 -16.54
C VAL A 8 21.64 -17.46 -15.80
N PHE A 9 20.50 -17.20 -16.44
CA PHE A 9 19.18 -17.42 -15.82
C PHE A 9 18.88 -18.88 -15.45
N PRO A 10 19.18 -19.90 -16.28
CA PRO A 10 18.88 -21.29 -15.91
C PRO A 10 19.73 -21.79 -14.74
N SER A 11 21.04 -21.50 -14.74
CA SER A 11 21.94 -22.02 -13.69
C SER A 11 21.64 -21.43 -12.31
N PHE A 12 21.18 -20.17 -12.29
CA PHE A 12 20.80 -19.51 -11.04
C PHE A 12 19.50 -20.11 -10.48
N ALA A 13 18.49 -20.31 -11.33
CA ALA A 13 17.23 -20.94 -10.94
C ALA A 13 17.43 -22.38 -10.44
N GLU A 14 18.26 -23.17 -11.11
CA GLU A 14 18.58 -24.54 -10.68
C GLU A 14 19.32 -24.59 -9.34
N LYS A 15 20.26 -23.66 -9.11
CA LYS A 15 20.96 -23.53 -7.82
C LYS A 15 19.97 -23.16 -6.71
N PHE A 16 19.08 -22.21 -6.96
CA PHE A 16 18.02 -21.81 -6.04
C PHE A 16 17.09 -22.97 -5.67
N LEU A 17 16.65 -23.76 -6.66
CA LEU A 17 15.79 -24.92 -6.43
C LEU A 17 16.51 -26.06 -5.67
N LYS A 18 17.81 -26.24 -5.88
CA LYS A 18 18.61 -27.21 -5.11
C LYS A 18 18.79 -26.79 -3.65
N GLU A 19 19.06 -25.52 -3.40
CA GLU A 19 19.21 -24.98 -2.04
C GLU A 19 17.88 -25.03 -1.27
N ALA A 20 16.75 -24.74 -1.92
CA ALA A 20 15.42 -24.88 -1.32
C ALA A 20 15.04 -26.33 -0.93
N LYS A 21 15.75 -27.34 -1.47
CA LYS A 21 15.52 -28.76 -1.16
C LYS A 21 16.30 -29.24 0.07
N ALA A 22 17.37 -28.55 0.45
CA ALA A 22 17.94 -28.68 1.78
C ALA A 22 17.07 -27.84 2.73
N GLY A 23 16.68 -28.33 3.90
CA GLY A 23 15.74 -27.65 4.82
C GLY A 23 16.18 -26.27 5.35
N ASN A 24 17.23 -25.68 4.79
CA ASN A 24 17.56 -24.27 4.92
C ASN A 24 16.91 -23.55 3.73
N SER A 25 15.69 -23.03 3.89
CA SER A 25 15.20 -22.08 2.89
C SER A 25 16.24 -20.97 2.76
N PRO A 26 16.88 -20.74 1.60
CA PRO A 26 17.81 -19.65 1.45
C PRO A 26 17.03 -18.37 1.74
N GLU A 27 17.32 -17.75 2.89
CA GLU A 27 16.68 -16.50 3.26
C GLU A 27 17.12 -15.46 2.23
N LEU A 28 16.17 -14.82 1.55
CA LEU A 28 16.52 -13.78 0.59
C LEU A 28 17.28 -12.66 1.34
N PRO A 29 18.40 -12.17 0.77
CA PRO A 29 19.04 -10.97 1.27
C PRO A 29 18.05 -9.81 1.39
N GLN A 30 18.24 -8.96 2.41
CA GLN A 30 17.32 -7.88 2.74
C GLN A 30 17.12 -6.88 1.58
N ASP A 31 18.18 -6.58 0.83
CA ASP A 31 18.15 -5.75 -0.37
C ASP A 31 17.22 -6.33 -1.44
N VAL A 32 17.30 -7.64 -1.72
CA VAL A 32 16.41 -8.29 -2.68
C VAL A 32 14.95 -8.28 -2.19
N LEU A 33 14.70 -8.51 -0.90
CA LEU A 33 13.35 -8.38 -0.32
C LEU A 33 12.81 -6.96 -0.47
N MET A 34 13.63 -5.94 -0.21
CA MET A 34 13.23 -4.54 -0.36
C MET A 34 12.92 -4.19 -1.83
N GLU A 35 13.69 -4.69 -2.79
CA GLU A 35 13.41 -4.52 -4.22
C GLU A 35 12.07 -5.14 -4.61
N ILE A 36 11.78 -6.37 -4.15
CA ILE A 36 10.49 -7.02 -4.39
C ILE A 36 9.36 -6.21 -3.74
N PHE A 37 9.55 -5.78 -2.49
CA PHE A 37 8.55 -5.02 -1.74
C PHE A 37 8.26 -3.65 -2.36
N ALA A 38 9.24 -3.00 -2.98
CA ALA A 38 9.06 -1.73 -3.69
C ALA A 38 8.12 -1.86 -4.90
N LEU A 39 7.93 -3.07 -5.43
CA LEU A 39 7.01 -3.36 -6.55
C LEU A 39 5.58 -3.67 -6.09
N LEU A 40 5.35 -3.86 -4.79
CA LEU A 40 4.04 -4.21 -4.26
C LEU A 40 3.15 -2.98 -4.12
N GLU A 41 1.85 -3.17 -4.36
CA GLU A 41 0.83 -2.20 -3.95
C GLU A 41 0.79 -2.13 -2.41
N VAL A 42 0.42 -0.97 -1.85
CA VAL A 42 0.42 -0.71 -0.41
C VAL A 42 -0.25 -1.84 0.40
N PRO A 43 -1.43 -2.39 0.03
CA PRO A 43 -2.05 -3.48 0.79
C PRO A 43 -1.18 -4.73 0.87
N ASP A 44 -0.53 -5.10 -0.24
CA ASP A 44 0.33 -6.29 -0.29
C ASP A 44 1.67 -6.05 0.40
N LEU A 45 2.20 -4.84 0.33
CA LEU A 45 3.37 -4.43 1.10
C LEU A 45 3.12 -4.56 2.62
N VAL A 46 1.96 -4.11 3.11
CA VAL A 46 1.56 -4.27 4.52
C VAL A 46 1.42 -5.74 4.89
N ARG A 47 0.81 -6.57 4.03
CA ARG A 47 0.69 -8.02 4.25
C ARG A 47 2.07 -8.68 4.32
N ALA A 48 3.00 -8.32 3.45
CA ALA A 48 4.37 -8.83 3.47
C ALA A 48 5.08 -8.57 4.81
N GLY A 49 4.88 -7.39 5.41
CA GLY A 49 5.40 -7.05 6.74
C GLY A 49 4.88 -7.90 7.91
N SER A 50 3.89 -8.77 7.68
CA SER A 50 3.31 -9.67 8.68
C SER A 50 3.76 -11.13 8.58
N VAL A 51 4.54 -11.49 7.56
CA VAL A 51 4.93 -12.89 7.30
C VAL A 51 5.90 -13.43 8.34
N CYS A 52 7.01 -12.72 8.58
CA CYS A 52 8.02 -13.08 9.58
C CYS A 52 8.84 -11.85 10.00
N SER A 53 9.73 -12.00 11.00
CA SER A 53 10.57 -10.91 11.51
C SER A 53 11.51 -10.31 10.44
N SER A 54 12.06 -11.14 9.57
CA SER A 54 12.96 -10.74 8.49
C SER A 54 12.26 -9.88 7.42
N TRP A 55 11.08 -10.32 6.99
CA TRP A 55 10.24 -9.53 6.08
C TRP A 55 9.77 -8.24 6.74
N ARG A 56 9.38 -8.29 8.02
CA ARG A 56 9.02 -7.09 8.78
C ARG A 56 10.18 -6.08 8.85
N ALA A 57 11.41 -6.54 9.07
CA ALA A 57 12.59 -5.67 9.08
C ALA A 57 12.85 -5.02 7.71
N SER A 58 12.69 -5.79 6.63
CA SER A 58 12.80 -5.31 5.24
C SER A 58 11.72 -4.26 4.93
N TYR A 59 10.46 -4.55 5.29
CA TYR A 59 9.31 -3.62 5.20
C TYR A 59 9.59 -2.30 5.93
N ILE A 60 9.97 -2.35 7.21
CA ILE A 60 10.27 -1.16 8.02
C ILE A 60 11.41 -0.34 7.38
N SER A 61 12.44 -1.01 6.87
CA SER A 61 13.59 -0.35 6.24
C SER A 61 13.16 0.37 4.95
N LEU A 62 12.34 -0.27 4.11
CA LEU A 62 11.79 0.34 2.91
C LEU A 62 10.91 1.57 3.23
N CYS A 63 10.05 1.47 4.24
CA CYS A 63 9.21 2.58 4.70
C CYS A 63 10.05 3.78 5.17
N LYS A 64 11.14 3.55 5.92
CA LYS A 64 12.04 4.61 6.39
C LYS A 64 12.76 5.33 5.25
N LEU A 65 13.09 4.61 4.17
CA LEU A 65 13.71 5.19 2.98
C LEU A 65 12.71 5.96 2.10
N GLY A 66 11.41 5.87 2.39
CA GLY A 66 10.35 6.40 1.53
C GLY A 66 10.33 5.73 0.15
N GLY A 67 10.80 4.48 0.06
CA GLY A 67 11.11 3.77 -1.19
C GLY A 67 9.92 3.15 -1.91
N TYR A 68 8.70 3.21 -1.36
CA TYR A 68 7.49 2.65 -1.99
C TYR A 68 6.90 3.56 -3.08
N ARG A 69 7.73 4.39 -3.74
CA ARG A 69 7.31 5.45 -4.69
C ARG A 69 6.83 4.95 -6.05
N GLN A 70 6.58 3.66 -6.23
CA GLN A 70 5.92 3.20 -7.44
C GLN A 70 4.55 3.89 -7.54
N ALA A 71 4.14 4.25 -8.76
CA ALA A 71 2.78 4.68 -9.04
C ALA A 71 1.82 3.62 -8.49
N GLN A 72 1.14 3.95 -7.39
CA GLN A 72 0.13 3.09 -6.78
C GLN A 72 -1.16 3.20 -7.58
N THR A 73 -1.91 2.11 -7.64
CA THR A 73 -3.22 2.13 -8.24
C THR A 73 -4.12 3.09 -7.46
N PRO A 74 -4.72 4.11 -8.10
CA PRO A 74 -5.53 5.09 -7.37
C PRO A 74 -6.78 4.44 -6.77
N CYS A 75 -7.23 5.00 -5.65
CA CYS A 75 -8.51 4.67 -5.03
C CYS A 75 -9.50 5.82 -5.25
N LEU A 76 -10.79 5.48 -5.38
CA LEU A 76 -11.87 6.47 -5.46
C LEU A 76 -12.47 6.66 -4.07
N LEU A 77 -12.38 7.87 -3.55
CA LEU A 77 -13.13 8.28 -2.35
C LEU A 77 -14.44 8.94 -2.77
N TYR A 78 -15.55 8.48 -2.20
CA TYR A 78 -16.89 9.01 -2.49
C TYR A 78 -17.82 8.88 -1.29
N THR A 79 -18.90 9.64 -1.28
CA THR A 79 -19.99 9.53 -0.29
C THR A 79 -21.26 9.04 -0.99
N SER A 80 -22.15 8.37 -0.25
CA SER A 80 -23.44 7.90 -0.78
C SER A 80 -24.54 8.03 0.26
N GLU A 81 -25.73 8.45 -0.16
CA GLU A 81 -26.90 8.56 0.72
C GLU A 81 -27.24 7.23 1.39
N SER A 82 -27.06 6.10 0.69
CA SER A 82 -27.35 4.76 1.22
C SER A 82 -26.32 4.26 2.23
N ALA A 83 -25.16 4.91 2.34
CA ALA A 83 -24.11 4.51 3.28
C ALA A 83 -24.26 5.15 4.67
N GLY A 84 -24.86 6.36 4.74
CA GLY A 84 -25.00 7.16 5.95
C GLY A 84 -24.27 8.51 5.85
N GLU A 85 -24.63 9.47 6.70
CA GLU A 85 -24.15 10.86 6.60
C GLU A 85 -22.67 11.00 6.97
N ASN A 86 -22.22 10.19 7.93
CA ASN A 86 -20.84 10.16 8.44
C ASN A 86 -19.99 9.08 7.75
N VAL A 87 -20.46 8.46 6.66
CA VAL A 87 -19.75 7.36 6.02
C VAL A 87 -19.15 7.80 4.69
N ALA A 88 -17.83 7.76 4.62
CA ALA A 88 -17.09 7.83 3.36
C ALA A 88 -16.81 6.41 2.85
N CYS A 89 -16.85 6.23 1.54
CA CYS A 89 -16.52 4.98 0.89
C CYS A 89 -15.20 5.15 0.13
N LEU A 90 -14.28 4.20 0.32
CA LEU A 90 -13.03 4.11 -0.42
C LEU A 90 -13.08 2.87 -1.31
N TYR A 91 -13.18 3.08 -2.62
CA TYR A 91 -13.11 2.00 -3.60
C TYR A 91 -11.67 1.80 -4.08
N SER A 92 -11.10 0.63 -3.76
CA SER A 92 -9.82 0.20 -4.28
C SER A 92 -9.99 -0.40 -5.68
N LEU A 93 -9.40 0.24 -6.69
CA LEU A 93 -9.39 -0.29 -8.06
C LEU A 93 -8.55 -1.57 -8.15
N ALA A 94 -7.45 -1.65 -7.40
CA ALA A 94 -6.57 -2.83 -7.37
C ALA A 94 -7.29 -4.07 -6.80
N GLU A 95 -8.01 -3.89 -5.69
CA GLU A 95 -8.71 -4.99 -5.01
C GLU A 95 -10.16 -5.18 -5.49
N LYS A 96 -10.67 -4.27 -6.33
CA LYS A 96 -12.06 -4.24 -6.81
C LYS A 96 -13.09 -4.29 -5.67
N ARG A 97 -12.80 -3.57 -4.58
CA ARG A 97 -13.58 -3.62 -3.33
C ARG A 97 -13.78 -2.22 -2.74
N ALA A 98 -14.97 -2.01 -2.16
CA ALA A 98 -15.28 -0.82 -1.37
C ALA A 98 -15.04 -1.07 0.14
N TYR A 99 -14.44 -0.09 0.79
CA TYR A 99 -14.29 0.01 2.24
C TYR A 99 -15.16 1.15 2.76
N LYS A 100 -15.88 0.91 3.86
CA LYS A 100 -16.66 1.94 4.55
C LYS A 100 -15.83 2.51 5.68
N LEU A 101 -15.73 3.83 5.71
CA LEU A 101 -14.92 4.60 6.65
C LEU A 101 -15.86 5.54 7.40
N THR A 102 -15.88 5.43 8.73
CA THR A 102 -16.65 6.33 9.59
C THR A 102 -15.85 7.59 9.82
N MET A 103 -16.43 8.73 9.48
CA MET A 103 -15.82 10.05 9.57
C MET A 103 -16.37 10.79 10.80
N PRO A 104 -15.57 11.68 11.41
CA PRO A 104 -16.02 12.50 12.54
C PRO A 104 -17.05 13.55 12.10
N ASP A 105 -17.76 14.13 13.06
CA ASP A 105 -18.63 15.29 12.80
C ASP A 105 -17.81 16.54 12.43
N PRO A 106 -18.36 17.47 11.61
CA PRO A 106 -19.67 17.43 10.96
C PRO A 106 -19.77 16.34 9.86
N PRO A 107 -20.96 15.88 9.45
CA PRO A 107 -21.08 14.77 8.50
C PRO A 107 -20.29 14.95 7.19
N ILE A 108 -19.48 13.96 6.80
CA ILE A 108 -18.65 14.06 5.57
C ILE A 108 -19.50 14.32 4.31
N ARG A 109 -20.75 13.84 4.28
CA ARG A 109 -21.68 14.03 3.16
C ARG A 109 -22.12 15.50 2.99
N SER A 110 -22.06 16.32 4.04
CA SER A 110 -22.35 17.76 3.96
C SER A 110 -21.11 18.61 3.69
N ARG A 111 -19.92 17.99 3.57
CA ARG A 111 -18.67 18.68 3.29
C ARG A 111 -18.29 18.58 1.82
N TYR A 112 -17.60 19.60 1.33
CA TYR A 112 -16.92 19.61 0.04
C TYR A 112 -15.51 19.04 0.18
N ILE A 113 -15.16 18.03 -0.62
CA ILE A 113 -13.79 17.52 -0.68
C ILE A 113 -12.96 18.45 -1.57
N ILE A 114 -12.00 19.15 -0.97
CA ILE A 114 -11.15 20.13 -1.66
C ILE A 114 -9.94 19.45 -2.30
N GLY A 115 -9.35 18.49 -1.59
CA GLY A 115 -8.16 17.79 -2.05
C GLY A 115 -7.61 16.80 -1.04
N SER A 116 -6.48 16.19 -1.37
CA SER A 116 -5.78 15.24 -0.51
C SER A 116 -4.27 15.41 -0.61
N SER A 117 -3.57 15.11 0.48
CA SER A 117 -2.11 15.15 0.54
C SER A 117 -1.59 14.26 1.67
N HIS A 118 -0.51 13.50 1.43
CA HIS A 118 0.14 12.67 2.45
C HIS A 118 -0.79 11.72 3.24
N GLY A 119 -1.84 11.21 2.58
CA GLY A 119 -2.84 10.35 3.21
C GLY A 119 -3.97 11.09 3.95
N TRP A 120 -3.91 12.41 4.05
CA TRP A 120 -4.96 13.25 4.62
C TRP A 120 -5.88 13.81 3.53
N ILE A 121 -7.12 14.13 3.91
CA ILE A 121 -8.12 14.79 3.08
C ILE A 121 -8.44 16.15 3.68
N ILE A 122 -8.52 17.17 2.81
CA ILE A 122 -8.98 18.50 3.18
C ILE A 122 -10.43 18.63 2.71
N THR A 123 -11.31 18.97 3.65
CA THR A 123 -12.74 19.18 3.40
C THR A 123 -13.19 20.54 3.92
N ALA A 124 -14.22 21.13 3.32
CA ALA A 124 -14.88 22.33 3.82
C ALA A 124 -16.34 22.03 4.16
N ASP A 125 -16.81 22.44 5.33
CA ASP A 125 -18.23 22.31 5.66
C ASP A 125 -19.07 23.47 5.10
N GLU A 126 -20.38 23.43 5.38
CA GLU A 126 -21.35 24.46 4.95
C GLU A 126 -21.07 25.85 5.53
N ARG A 127 -20.28 25.95 6.62
CA ARG A 127 -19.88 27.21 7.26
C ARG A 127 -18.55 27.73 6.70
N SER A 128 -17.99 27.06 5.69
CA SER A 128 -16.66 27.32 5.14
C SER A 128 -15.52 27.03 6.12
N GLU A 129 -15.75 26.24 7.17
CA GLU A 129 -14.66 25.79 8.04
C GLU A 129 -13.92 24.63 7.39
N LEU A 130 -12.58 24.67 7.46
CA LEU A 130 -11.71 23.65 6.90
C LEU A 130 -11.44 22.54 7.92
N HIS A 131 -11.63 21.30 7.48
CA HIS A 131 -11.36 20.11 8.27
C HIS A 131 -10.31 19.26 7.55
N LEU A 132 -9.22 18.98 8.26
CA LEU A 132 -8.21 18.03 7.85
C LEU A 132 -8.52 16.69 8.52
N VAL A 133 -8.75 15.64 7.74
CA VAL A 133 -9.16 14.33 8.28
C VAL A 133 -8.32 13.22 7.66
N ASN A 134 -7.89 12.26 8.49
CA ASN A 134 -7.31 11.01 8.05
C ASN A 134 -8.46 10.01 7.81
N PRO A 135 -8.76 9.63 6.55
CA PRO A 135 -9.87 8.73 6.25
C PRO A 135 -9.73 7.34 6.89
N ILE A 136 -8.50 6.90 7.21
CA ILE A 136 -8.25 5.57 7.76
C ILE A 136 -8.48 5.57 9.27
N THR A 137 -8.03 6.60 9.98
CA THR A 137 -8.14 6.66 11.46
C THR A 137 -9.40 7.37 11.93
N GLY A 138 -9.97 8.24 11.10
CA GLY A 138 -11.10 9.10 11.47
C GLY A 138 -10.70 10.31 12.33
N ASP A 139 -9.40 10.55 12.49
CA ASP A 139 -8.84 11.70 13.22
C ASP A 139 -8.76 12.96 12.35
#